data_AF-A0A3M1JJX1-F1
#
_entry.id   AF-A0A3M1JJX1-F1
#
_cell.length_a   1.000
_cell.length_b   1.000
_cell.length_c   1.000
_cell.angle_alpha   90.00
_cell.angle_beta   90.00
_cell.angle_gamma   90.00
#
_symmetry.space_group_name_H-M   'P 1'
#
loop_
_entity.id
_entity.type
_entity.pdbx_description
1 polymer ?
#
loop_
_entity_poly.entity_id
_entity_poly.type
_entity_poly.pdbx_seq_one_letter_code
_entity_poly.pdbx_strand_id
1 'polypeptide(L)'
;MAFFSRKALSVTNKEGFCMERSKERGKKARKRMLKGSANGENLDNTDAKILRELLLDARQSYHDIAKKVGVSAVTVMKRVRNLERTGIIKKYTVMLDCEKIGYDLGAVINLRISKGKLFMVERKIAADPHVTAVYDNTGDFDATVIAKFKNRRGL
;
A
#
# COMPACT_ATOMS: atom_id res chain seq x y z
N MET A 1 2.82 -14.64 -15.18
CA MET A 1 4.05 -13.83 -15.01
C MET A 1 3.70 -12.64 -14.11
N ALA A 2 3.80 -12.82 -12.78
CA ALA A 2 3.50 -11.75 -11.83
C ALA A 2 4.66 -10.76 -11.82
N PHE A 3 4.40 -9.52 -12.21
CA PHE A 3 5.39 -8.46 -12.28
C PHE A 3 5.69 -7.97 -10.85
N PHE A 4 6.68 -8.60 -10.21
CA PHE A 4 7.14 -8.23 -8.87
C PHE A 4 8.14 -7.06 -9.00
N SER A 5 7.63 -5.82 -8.97
CA SER A 5 8.49 -4.64 -8.90
C SER A 5 8.99 -4.45 -7.48
N ARG A 6 10.32 -4.41 -7.32
CA ARG A 6 11.04 -4.18 -6.06
C ARG A 6 10.56 -2.90 -5.37
N LYS A 7 9.74 -3.03 -4.35
CA LYS A 7 9.71 -2.14 -3.19
C LYS A 7 9.10 -2.90 -2.02
N ALA A 8 9.96 -3.38 -1.15
CA ALA A 8 9.57 -3.89 0.15
C ALA A 8 8.87 -2.75 0.90
N LEU A 9 7.55 -2.75 0.91
CA LEU A 9 6.75 -1.85 1.72
C LEU A 9 6.50 -2.59 3.04
N SER A 10 7.16 -2.14 4.11
CA SER A 10 6.88 -2.60 5.47
C SER A 10 5.45 -2.18 5.84
N VAL A 11 4.47 -3.07 5.63
CA VAL A 11 3.07 -2.86 6.04
C VAL A 11 2.91 -3.36 7.48
N THR A 12 3.46 -2.63 8.43
CA THR A 12 3.05 -2.76 9.83
C THR A 12 2.36 -1.47 10.24
N ASN A 13 1.10 -1.32 9.83
CA ASN A 13 0.14 -0.60 10.65
C ASN A 13 -1.29 -0.98 10.27
N LYS A 14 -2.05 -1.38 11.29
CA LYS A 14 -3.40 -1.99 11.30
C LYS A 14 -4.52 -1.17 10.66
N GLU A 15 -4.23 -0.10 9.93
CA GLU A 15 -5.23 0.66 9.20
C GLU A 15 -4.68 1.08 7.82
N GLY A 16 -5.40 0.67 6.78
CA GLY A 16 -5.34 1.33 5.49
C GLY A 16 -4.81 0.53 4.30
N PHE A 17 -5.34 -0.68 4.04
CA PHE A 17 -5.59 -1.12 2.65
C PHE A 17 -6.70 -2.19 2.59
N CYS A 18 -7.93 -1.81 2.91
CA CYS A 18 -9.11 -2.57 2.48
C CYS A 18 -9.43 -2.09 1.07
N MET A 19 -9.00 -2.82 0.04
CA MET A 19 -9.49 -2.59 -1.32
C MET A 19 -10.93 -3.13 -1.37
N GLU A 20 -11.89 -2.31 -0.97
CA GLU A 20 -13.30 -2.65 -1.13
C GLU A 20 -13.63 -2.69 -2.63
N ARG A 21 -13.71 -3.89 -3.19
CA ARG A 21 -14.36 -4.11 -4.48
C ARG A 21 -15.49 -5.11 -4.30
N SER A 22 -16.71 -4.58 -4.25
CA SER A 22 -17.95 -5.32 -4.47
C SER A 22 -17.84 -6.17 -5.73
N LYS A 23 -17.60 -7.47 -5.55
CA LYS A 23 -17.81 -8.48 -6.59
C LYS A 23 -19.31 -8.71 -6.69
N GLU A 24 -19.98 -8.02 -7.60
CA GLU A 24 -21.16 -8.60 -8.23
C GLU A 24 -21.35 -8.09 -9.66
N ARG A 25 -21.50 -9.06 -10.57
CA ARG A 25 -22.06 -8.97 -11.93
C ARG A 25 -21.11 -8.56 -13.08
N GLY A 26 -20.37 -9.57 -13.53
CA GLY A 26 -20.63 -10.23 -14.81
C GLY A 26 -20.60 -9.38 -16.09
N LYS A 27 -19.50 -9.51 -16.84
CA LYS A 27 -19.35 -9.42 -18.32
C LYS A 27 -19.76 -8.12 -19.05
N LYS A 28 -20.57 -7.22 -18.50
CA LYS A 28 -20.95 -5.92 -19.12
C LYS A 28 -19.96 -4.78 -18.83
N ALA A 29 -19.03 -4.99 -17.89
CA ALA A 29 -18.03 -4.01 -17.47
C ALA A 29 -16.86 -3.80 -18.45
N ARG A 30 -16.66 -4.71 -19.42
CA ARG A 30 -15.48 -4.69 -20.31
C ARG A 30 -15.42 -3.45 -21.21
N LYS A 31 -16.57 -2.84 -21.54
CA LYS A 31 -16.66 -1.62 -22.36
C LYS A 31 -16.67 -0.32 -21.54
N ARG A 32 -16.85 -0.39 -20.21
CA ARG A 32 -16.82 0.75 -19.27
C ARG A 32 -15.48 0.90 -18.55
N MET A 33 -14.66 -0.15 -18.46
CA MET A 33 -13.39 -0.14 -17.72
C MET A 33 -12.27 0.72 -18.35
N LEU A 34 -12.32 1.03 -19.65
CA LEU A 34 -11.39 2.01 -20.26
C LEU A 34 -11.86 3.48 -20.10
N LYS A 35 -13.03 3.72 -19.49
CA LYS A 35 -13.58 5.06 -19.23
C LYS A 35 -13.87 5.29 -17.74
N GLY A 36 -13.01 4.78 -16.87
CA GLY A 36 -13.22 4.79 -15.42
C GLY A 36 -11.95 5.02 -14.62
N SER A 37 -11.24 6.11 -14.87
CA SER A 37 -10.34 6.75 -13.89
C SER A 37 -9.97 8.16 -14.37
N ALA A 38 -10.96 9.04 -14.51
CA ALA A 38 -10.76 10.46 -14.82
C ALA A 38 -11.19 11.36 -13.64
N ASN A 39 -10.93 10.92 -12.41
CA ASN A 39 -10.85 11.78 -11.23
C ASN A 39 -9.47 11.59 -10.56
N GLY A 40 -8.44 11.35 -11.35
CA GLY A 40 -7.08 11.56 -10.87
C GLY A 40 -6.89 13.06 -10.77
N GLU A 41 -6.75 13.61 -9.55
CA GLU A 41 -6.07 14.89 -9.44
C GLU A 41 -4.77 14.76 -10.22
N ASN A 42 -4.59 15.63 -11.21
CA ASN A 42 -3.50 15.53 -12.15
C ASN A 42 -2.23 15.92 -11.39
N LEU A 43 -1.59 14.93 -10.76
CA LEU A 43 -0.33 15.08 -10.07
C LEU A 43 0.66 15.69 -11.04
N ASP A 44 1.04 16.93 -10.79
CA ASP A 44 1.96 17.60 -11.67
C ASP A 44 3.40 17.10 -11.44
N ASN A 45 4.29 17.48 -12.36
CA ASN A 45 5.70 17.07 -12.26
C ASN A 45 6.39 17.57 -10.98
N THR A 46 5.88 18.65 -10.36
CA THR A 46 6.43 19.20 -9.11
C THR A 46 5.99 18.34 -7.93
N ASP A 47 4.71 17.96 -7.87
CA ASP A 47 4.17 17.08 -6.84
C ASP A 47 4.86 15.71 -6.87
N ALA A 48 5.09 15.16 -8.07
CA ALA A 48 5.83 13.92 -8.24
C ALA A 48 7.28 14.02 -7.70
N LYS A 49 7.95 15.16 -7.87
CA LYS A 49 9.29 15.40 -7.30
C LYS A 49 9.25 15.55 -5.78
N ILE A 50 8.29 16.30 -5.25
CA ILE A 50 8.10 16.45 -3.79
C ILE A 50 7.85 15.08 -3.14
N LEU A 51 6.97 14.26 -3.72
CA LEU A 51 6.69 12.92 -3.22
C LEU A 51 7.93 12.02 -3.24
N ARG A 52 8.79 12.13 -4.27
CA ARG A 52 10.07 11.40 -4.31
C ARG A 52 10.98 11.77 -3.16
N GLU A 53 11.13 13.06 -2.85
CA GLU A 53 11.95 13.51 -1.73
C GLU A 53 11.40 13.03 -0.39
N LEU A 54 10.08 13.12 -0.18
CA LEU A 54 9.42 12.64 1.04
C LEU A 54 9.51 11.11 1.19
N LEU A 55 9.49 10.36 0.10
CA LEU A 55 9.68 8.90 0.14
C LEU A 55 11.12 8.49 0.45
N LEU A 56 12.10 9.35 0.15
CA LEU A 56 13.49 9.14 0.53
C LEU A 56 13.70 9.46 2.02
N ASP A 57 13.23 10.62 2.45
CA ASP A 57 13.22 11.01 3.86
C ASP A 57 12.11 12.03 4.13
N ALA A 58 11.09 11.56 4.86
CA ALA A 58 9.94 12.37 5.23
C ALA A 58 10.25 13.45 6.29
N ARG A 59 11.44 13.42 6.92
CA ARG A 59 11.86 14.39 7.93
C ARG A 59 12.62 15.58 7.34
N GLN A 60 12.89 15.57 6.04
CA GLN A 60 13.54 16.70 5.37
C GLN A 60 12.73 17.98 5.56
N SER A 61 13.43 19.10 5.74
CA SER A 61 12.78 20.40 5.83
C SER A 61 12.16 20.78 4.47
N TYR A 62 11.06 21.52 4.48
CA TYR A 62 10.47 22.04 3.24
C TYR A 62 11.43 22.95 2.46
N HIS A 63 12.39 23.56 3.15
CA HIS A 63 13.44 24.37 2.52
C HIS A 63 14.43 23.52 1.73
N ASP A 64 14.82 22.35 2.24
CA ASP A 64 15.74 21.46 1.53
C ASP A 64 15.06 20.78 0.33
N ILE A 65 13.79 20.38 0.50
CA ILE A 65 12.98 19.87 -0.61
C ILE A 65 12.81 20.95 -1.68
N ALA A 66 12.52 22.19 -1.29
CA ALA A 66 12.40 23.33 -2.18
C ALA A 66 13.65 23.56 -3.05
N LYS A 67 14.84 23.51 -2.44
CA LYS A 67 16.12 23.62 -3.16
C LYS A 67 16.30 22.52 -4.21
N LYS A 68 15.94 21.28 -3.89
CA LYS A 68 16.07 20.13 -4.81
C LYS A 68 15.04 20.15 -5.93
N VAL A 69 13.82 20.59 -5.64
CA VAL A 69 12.71 20.61 -6.61
C VAL A 69 12.74 21.86 -7.50
N GLY A 70 13.36 22.95 -7.04
CA GLY A 70 13.47 24.22 -7.76
C GLY A 70 12.26 25.15 -7.57
N VAL A 71 11.64 25.14 -6.39
CA VAL A 71 10.47 25.96 -6.05
C VAL A 71 10.63 26.60 -4.67
N SER A 72 9.75 27.54 -4.29
CA SER A 72 9.80 28.14 -2.95
C SER A 72 9.38 27.15 -1.86
N ALA A 73 9.92 27.29 -0.64
CA ALA A 73 9.52 26.49 0.51
C ALA A 73 8.02 26.60 0.84
N VAL A 74 7.44 27.79 0.64
CA VAL A 74 6.00 28.04 0.81
C VAL A 74 5.18 27.24 -0.21
N THR A 75 5.66 27.13 -1.46
CA THR A 75 5.02 26.31 -2.50
C THR A 75 5.04 24.83 -2.14
N VAL A 76 6.18 24.31 -1.65
CA VAL A 76 6.28 22.92 -1.17
C VAL A 76 5.30 22.67 -0.03
N MET A 77 5.28 23.53 0.98
CA MET A 77 4.39 23.40 2.14
C MET A 77 2.90 23.36 1.74
N LYS A 78 2.47 24.25 0.83
CA LYS A 78 1.10 24.26 0.32
C LYS A 78 0.75 22.97 -0.45
N ARG A 79 1.68 22.48 -1.27
CA ARG A 79 1.49 21.25 -2.05
C ARG A 79 1.43 20.01 -1.17
N VAL A 80 2.36 19.85 -0.23
CA VAL A 80 2.34 18.74 0.74
C VAL A 80 1.02 18.72 1.51
N ARG A 81 0.57 19.87 2.03
CA ARG A 81 -0.73 19.96 2.71
C ARG A 81 -1.90 19.60 1.80
N ASN A 82 -1.85 19.97 0.51
CA ASN A 82 -2.88 19.56 -0.43
C ASN A 82 -2.87 18.03 -0.65
N LEU A 83 -1.68 17.43 -0.84
CA LEU A 83 -1.51 15.99 -1.01
C LEU A 83 -1.98 15.20 0.21
N GLU A 84 -1.79 15.74 1.42
CA GLU A 84 -2.34 15.19 2.67
C GLU A 84 -3.88 15.29 2.69
N ARG A 85 -4.41 16.49 2.41
CA ARG A 85 -5.86 16.76 2.41
C ARG A 85 -6.61 15.93 1.39
N THR A 86 -6.00 15.65 0.23
CA THR A 86 -6.61 14.86 -0.85
C THR A 86 -6.40 13.35 -0.65
N GLY A 87 -5.71 12.95 0.42
CA GLY A 87 -5.49 11.55 0.78
C GLY A 87 -4.47 10.82 -0.11
N ILE A 88 -3.70 11.57 -0.91
CA ILE A 88 -2.56 11.04 -1.67
C ILE A 88 -1.45 10.65 -0.70
N ILE A 89 -1.13 11.54 0.25
CA ILE A 89 -0.31 11.21 1.42
C ILE A 89 -1.27 10.73 2.51
N LYS A 90 -1.26 9.43 2.78
CA LYS A 90 -2.15 8.82 3.77
C LYS A 90 -1.61 8.87 5.19
N LYS A 91 -0.30 8.66 5.35
CA LYS A 91 0.39 8.63 6.66
C LYS A 91 1.89 8.77 6.49
N TYR A 92 2.54 9.23 7.54
CA TYR A 92 3.99 9.12 7.72
C TYR A 92 4.29 7.92 8.62
N THR A 93 5.30 7.13 8.26
CA THR A 93 5.63 5.89 8.97
C THR A 93 7.13 5.65 9.02
N VAL A 94 7.54 4.74 9.89
CA VAL A 94 8.94 4.33 10.06
C VAL A 94 9.13 2.95 9.43
N MET A 95 10.25 2.79 8.71
CA MET A 95 10.64 1.48 8.19
C MET A 95 11.48 0.77 9.25
N LEU A 96 10.96 -0.34 9.77
CA LEU A 96 11.60 -1.14 10.82
C LEU A 96 12.36 -2.32 10.21
N ASP A 97 13.57 -2.55 10.72
CA ASP A 97 14.32 -3.78 10.48
C ASP A 97 13.71 -4.90 11.33
N CYS A 98 13.03 -5.83 10.66
CA CYS A 98 12.25 -6.88 11.32
C CYS A 98 13.12 -7.90 12.06
N GLU A 99 14.31 -8.19 11.54
CA GLU A 99 15.22 -9.16 12.16
C GLU A 99 15.73 -8.62 13.51
N LYS A 100 16.08 -7.33 13.55
CA LYS A 100 16.57 -6.67 14.77
C LYS A 100 15.52 -6.52 15.86
N ILE A 101 14.24 -6.49 15.51
CA ILE A 101 13.13 -6.45 16.49
C ILE A 101 12.61 -7.86 16.86
N GLY A 102 13.34 -8.91 16.45
CA GLY A 102 13.06 -10.29 16.85
C GLY A 102 11.97 -10.97 16.04
N TYR A 103 11.65 -10.49 14.83
CA TYR A 103 10.84 -11.21 13.85
C TYR A 103 11.77 -11.93 12.87
N ASP A 104 12.11 -13.18 13.18
CA ASP A 104 13.07 -13.99 12.44
C ASP A 104 12.43 -14.84 11.32
N LEU A 105 11.09 -14.93 11.29
CA LEU A 105 10.37 -15.79 10.36
C LEU A 105 9.31 -15.01 9.58
N GLY A 106 9.50 -14.92 8.27
CA GLY A 106 8.47 -14.49 7.32
C GLY A 106 7.78 -15.69 6.68
N ALA A 107 6.45 -15.66 6.61
CA ALA A 107 5.64 -16.66 5.93
C ALA A 107 4.86 -16.05 4.76
N VAL A 108 4.89 -16.74 3.62
CA VAL A 108 4.04 -16.46 2.45
C VAL A 108 3.07 -17.61 2.31
N ILE A 109 1.80 -17.37 2.57
CA ILE A 109 0.76 -18.40 2.60
C ILE A 109 -0.18 -18.16 1.44
N ASN A 110 -0.27 -19.12 0.52
CA ASN A 110 -1.22 -19.10 -0.58
C ASN A 110 -2.48 -19.86 -0.18
N LEU A 111 -3.63 -19.21 -0.35
CA LEU A 111 -4.93 -19.74 0.04
C LEU A 111 -5.77 -20.03 -1.18
N ARG A 112 -6.42 -21.20 -1.15
CA ARG A 112 -7.53 -21.54 -2.03
C ARG A 112 -8.80 -21.52 -1.20
N ILE A 113 -9.74 -20.66 -1.56
CA ILE A 113 -10.93 -20.37 -0.76
C ILE A 113 -12.17 -20.80 -1.53
N SER A 114 -13.04 -21.56 -0.87
CA SER A 114 -14.31 -21.98 -1.47
C SER A 114 -15.15 -20.78 -1.90
N LYS A 115 -15.81 -20.92 -3.05
CA LYS A 115 -16.64 -19.86 -3.66
C LYS A 115 -17.62 -19.26 -2.65
N GLY A 116 -17.69 -17.92 -2.64
CA GLY A 116 -18.60 -17.16 -1.78
C GLY A 116 -18.08 -16.82 -0.38
N LYS A 117 -16.95 -17.36 0.06
CA LYS A 117 -16.39 -17.08 1.40
C LYS A 117 -15.15 -16.17 1.43
N LEU A 118 -14.66 -15.78 0.25
CA LEU A 118 -13.40 -15.04 0.06
C LEU A 118 -13.27 -13.83 1.00
N PHE A 119 -14.20 -12.88 0.90
CA PHE A 119 -14.17 -11.63 1.66
C PHE A 119 -14.21 -11.84 3.19
N MET A 120 -14.98 -12.83 3.66
CA MET A 120 -15.08 -13.13 5.08
C MET A 120 -13.78 -13.73 5.61
N VAL A 121 -13.16 -14.62 4.83
CA VAL A 121 -11.88 -15.26 5.17
C VAL A 121 -10.77 -14.22 5.20
N GLU A 122 -10.68 -13.37 4.18
CA GLU A 122 -9.69 -12.29 4.10
C GLU A 122 -9.79 -11.33 5.29
N ARG A 123 -11.01 -10.90 5.65
CA ARG A 123 -11.21 -10.03 6.82
C ARG A 123 -10.79 -10.69 8.14
N LYS A 124 -11.10 -11.98 8.33
CA LYS A 124 -10.69 -12.70 9.54
C LYS A 124 -9.18 -12.84 9.63
N ILE A 125 -8.52 -13.12 8.51
CA ILE A 125 -7.06 -13.26 8.45
C ILE A 125 -6.38 -11.91 8.65
N ALA A 126 -6.88 -10.85 8.03
CA ALA A 126 -6.34 -9.50 8.18
C ALA A 126 -6.44 -8.96 9.62
N ALA A 127 -7.31 -9.53 10.46
CA ALA A 127 -7.41 -9.18 11.88
C ALA A 127 -6.28 -9.77 12.75
N ASP A 128 -5.57 -10.80 12.26
CA ASP A 128 -4.49 -11.43 13.00
C ASP A 128 -3.28 -10.50 13.13
N PRO A 129 -2.70 -10.30 14.34
CA PRO A 129 -1.57 -9.41 14.55
C PRO A 129 -0.27 -9.83 13.83
N HIS A 130 -0.12 -11.10 13.46
CA HIS A 130 1.04 -11.58 12.71
C HIS A 130 0.90 -11.31 11.22
N VAL A 131 -0.32 -11.06 10.73
CA VAL A 131 -0.58 -10.78 9.31
C VAL A 131 -0.22 -9.34 8.99
N THR A 132 0.69 -9.20 8.02
CA THR A 132 1.21 -7.93 7.51
C THR A 132 0.41 -7.45 6.30
N ALA A 133 0.00 -8.38 5.43
CA ALA A 133 -0.78 -8.04 4.24
C ALA A 133 -1.58 -9.24 3.74
N VAL A 134 -2.72 -8.97 3.09
CA VAL A 134 -3.53 -9.94 2.36
C VAL A 134 -3.75 -9.38 0.95
N TYR A 135 -3.53 -10.22 -0.07
CA TYR A 135 -3.64 -9.86 -1.48
C TYR A 135 -4.60 -10.80 -2.19
N ASP A 136 -5.61 -10.25 -2.87
CA ASP A 136 -6.45 -10.99 -3.79
C ASP A 136 -5.66 -11.35 -5.04
N ASN A 137 -5.69 -12.63 -5.40
CA ASN A 137 -5.04 -13.12 -6.60
C ASN A 137 -6.08 -13.47 -7.65
N THR A 138 -5.74 -13.21 -8.91
CA THR A 138 -6.56 -13.64 -10.07
C THR A 138 -6.03 -14.93 -10.71
N GLY A 139 -5.16 -15.67 -10.02
CA GLY A 139 -4.48 -16.88 -10.51
C GLY A 139 -5.02 -18.16 -9.89
N ASP A 140 -4.15 -19.17 -9.76
CA ASP A 140 -4.49 -20.52 -9.24
C ASP A 140 -4.84 -20.58 -7.75
N PHE A 141 -4.52 -19.49 -7.05
CA PHE A 141 -4.85 -19.23 -5.66
C PHE A 141 -5.76 -18.01 -5.61
N ASP A 142 -6.67 -18.00 -4.64
CA ASP A 142 -7.64 -16.92 -4.49
C ASP A 142 -7.04 -15.74 -3.71
N ALA A 143 -6.14 -16.02 -2.75
CA ALA A 143 -5.45 -15.00 -1.97
C ALA A 143 -4.02 -15.41 -1.56
N THR A 144 -3.14 -14.42 -1.37
CA THR A 144 -1.83 -14.58 -0.72
C THR A 144 -1.79 -13.76 0.56
N VAL A 145 -1.31 -14.37 1.64
CA VAL A 145 -1.13 -13.75 2.95
C VAL A 145 0.36 -13.65 3.25
N ILE A 146 0.80 -12.47 3.68
CA ILE A 146 2.13 -12.23 4.19
C ILE A 146 2.04 -12.08 5.69
N ALA A 147 2.72 -12.94 6.44
CA ALA A 147 2.76 -12.92 7.90
C ALA A 147 4.20 -12.93 8.41
N LYS A 148 4.39 -12.37 9.62
CA LYS A 148 5.68 -12.32 10.31
C LYS A 148 5.54 -12.85 11.73
N PHE A 149 6.46 -13.72 12.11
CA PHE A 149 6.49 -14.38 13.41
C PHE A 149 7.84 -14.18 14.07
N LYS A 150 7.87 -14.29 15.41
CA LYS A 150 9.10 -14.16 16.19
C LYS A 150 9.96 -15.42 16.22
N ASN A 151 9.36 -16.56 15.91
CA ASN A 151 10.01 -17.87 15.85
C ASN A 151 9.06 -18.87 15.17
N ARG A 152 9.60 -20.04 14.82
CA ARG A 152 8.83 -21.15 14.23
C ARG A 152 7.72 -21.72 15.12
N ARG A 153 7.77 -21.54 16.44
CA ARG A 153 6.72 -22.02 17.35
C ARG A 153 5.47 -21.14 17.33
N GLY A 154 5.61 -19.91 16.84
CA GLY A 154 4.50 -18.97 16.67
C GLY A 154 3.77 -19.09 15.32
N LEU A 155 4.23 -19.98 14.42
CA LEU A 155 3.59 -20.26 13.13
C LEU A 155 2.27 -21.01 13.30
#